data_AF-A0A0G0YQN2-F1
#
_entry.id   AF-A0A0G0YQN2-F1
#
_cell.length_a   1.000
_cell.length_b   1.000
_cell.length_c   1.000
_cell.angle_alpha   90.00
_cell.angle_beta   90.00
_cell.angle_gamma   90.00
#
_symmetry.space_group_name_H-M   'P 1'
#
loop_
_entity.id
_entity.type
_entity.pdbx_description
1 polymer ?
#
loop_
_entity_poly.entity_id
_entity_poly.type
_entity_poly.pdbx_seq_one_letter_code
_entity_poly.pdbx_strand_id
1 'polypeptide(L)'
;MFSQEWYQKIKKDRSVGNAIKKIEKSFIGSKIDLPLFYKLRIAEFVIRLKKRFHKKFGIFIIFGWRQKWKDFADTPDITQNIFKNHHVRVFEFHKKELQDLSEDRFMSRHIAKLIKFDGAILIDKHGVIVDSGVYIEGLRPKTIAEKLYPGHNHKSDLSAVFGFKTKVHARHLSAISASYIFKNTAVYTLSEETGDFHVFERGKIVYSSVVRERSARTASRLKRR
;
A
#
# COMPACT_ATOMS: atom_id res chain seq x y z
N MET A 1 12.85 15.21 -14.63
CA MET A 1 12.12 16.50 -14.51
C MET A 1 10.68 16.32 -14.06
N PHE A 2 9.86 15.48 -14.71
CA PHE A 2 8.42 15.35 -14.43
C PHE A 2 8.04 15.03 -12.97
N SER A 3 8.79 14.14 -12.30
CA SER A 3 8.53 13.76 -10.91
C SER A 3 8.69 14.90 -9.91
N GLN A 4 9.54 15.89 -10.20
CA GLN A 4 9.83 16.99 -9.27
C GLN A 4 8.79 18.11 -9.40
N GLU A 5 8.34 18.40 -10.61
CA GLU A 5 7.23 19.34 -10.88
C GLU A 5 5.90 18.84 -10.30
N TRP A 6 5.56 17.58 -10.57
CA TRP A 6 4.41 16.93 -9.91
C TRP A 6 4.51 17.05 -8.39
N TYR A 7 5.71 16.82 -7.85
CA TYR A 7 5.91 16.83 -6.42
C TYR A 7 5.72 18.21 -5.79
N GLN A 8 6.19 19.26 -6.45
CA GLN A 8 5.96 20.62 -5.99
C GLN A 8 4.47 21.00 -6.07
N LYS A 9 3.76 20.56 -7.11
CA LYS A 9 2.32 20.74 -7.24
C LYS A 9 1.57 20.03 -6.10
N ILE A 10 1.88 18.77 -5.83
CA ILE A 10 1.15 17.97 -4.84
C ILE A 10 1.35 18.46 -3.41
N LYS A 11 2.54 18.98 -3.08
CA LYS A 11 2.84 19.57 -1.76
C LYS A 11 2.01 20.83 -1.47
N LYS A 12 1.50 21.50 -2.50
CA LYS A 12 0.65 22.70 -2.42
C LYS A 12 -0.84 22.38 -2.48
N ASP A 13 -1.22 21.19 -2.94
CA ASP A 13 -2.62 20.74 -2.99
C ASP A 13 -3.18 20.61 -1.56
N ARG A 14 -4.12 21.49 -1.19
CA ARG A 14 -4.75 21.49 0.14
C ARG A 14 -5.49 20.20 0.45
N SER A 15 -5.95 19.48 -0.57
CA SER A 15 -6.69 18.24 -0.38
C SER A 15 -5.79 17.09 0.09
N VAL A 16 -4.55 16.97 -0.38
CA VAL A 16 -3.69 15.79 -0.10
C VAL A 16 -2.29 16.12 0.39
N GLY A 17 -1.80 17.34 0.18
CA GLY A 17 -0.41 17.72 0.43
C GLY A 17 0.05 17.51 1.87
N ASN A 18 -0.82 17.76 2.86
CA ASN A 18 -0.50 17.50 4.28
C ASN A 18 -0.30 16.01 4.57
N ALA A 19 -1.12 15.14 3.98
CA ALA A 19 -0.97 13.69 4.13
C ALA A 19 0.31 13.20 3.44
N ILE A 20 0.57 13.66 2.21
CA ILE A 20 1.79 13.32 1.46
C ILE A 20 3.06 13.72 2.22
N LYS A 21 3.11 14.93 2.81
CA LYS A 21 4.25 15.37 3.64
C LYS A 21 4.47 14.46 4.86
N LYS A 22 3.41 13.97 5.50
CA LYS A 22 3.52 13.03 6.63
C LYS A 22 4.05 11.67 6.16
N ILE A 23 3.59 11.19 5.01
CA ILE A 23 4.01 9.91 4.42
C ILE A 23 5.46 9.97 3.94
N GLU A 24 5.87 11.05 3.30
CA GLU A 24 7.28 11.31 2.95
C GLU A 24 8.17 11.18 4.19
N LYS A 25 7.79 11.83 5.30
CA LYS A 25 8.54 11.74 6.56
C LYS A 25 8.61 10.30 7.09
N SER A 26 7.55 9.52 6.92
CA SER A 26 7.52 8.10 7.29
C SER A 26 8.49 7.23 6.46
N PHE A 27 8.81 7.64 5.24
CA PHE A 27 9.80 6.94 4.40
C PHE A 27 11.25 7.34 4.70
N ILE A 28 11.49 8.34 5.58
CA ILE A 28 12.85 8.73 5.98
C ILE A 28 13.55 7.52 6.62
N GLY A 29 14.66 7.11 6.00
CA GLY A 29 15.46 5.95 6.38
C GLY A 29 14.80 4.61 6.08
N SER A 30 13.81 4.56 5.18
CA SER A 30 13.32 3.30 4.60
C SER A 30 14.53 2.49 4.09
N LYS A 31 14.52 1.19 4.36
CA LYS A 31 15.56 0.24 3.89
C LYS A 31 15.11 -0.54 2.67
N ILE A 32 14.09 -0.03 1.97
CA ILE A 32 13.55 -0.62 0.76
C ILE A 32 14.03 0.21 -0.43
N ASP A 33 14.75 -0.45 -1.32
CA ASP A 33 15.22 0.05 -2.60
C ASP A 33 14.07 0.10 -3.60
N LEU A 34 13.19 1.09 -3.41
CA LEU A 34 12.13 1.46 -4.34
C LEU A 34 12.08 2.99 -4.44
N PRO A 35 11.85 3.56 -5.63
CA PRO A 35 11.85 5.00 -5.82
C PRO A 35 10.82 5.73 -4.94
N LEU A 36 11.28 6.73 -4.18
CA LEU A 36 10.42 7.50 -3.26
C LEU A 36 9.21 8.12 -3.96
N PHE A 37 9.40 8.70 -5.15
CA PHE A 37 8.29 9.34 -5.87
C PHE A 37 7.19 8.36 -6.24
N TYR A 38 7.52 7.14 -6.65
CA TYR A 38 6.52 6.09 -6.90
C TYR A 38 5.76 5.74 -5.62
N LYS A 39 6.47 5.59 -4.50
CA LYS A 39 5.83 5.33 -3.21
C LYS A 39 4.82 6.41 -2.82
N LEU A 40 5.19 7.69 -3.01
CA LEU A 40 4.33 8.84 -2.72
C LEU A 40 3.16 8.94 -3.68
N ARG A 41 3.34 8.55 -4.94
CA ARG A 41 2.30 8.58 -5.96
C ARG A 41 1.23 7.52 -5.74
N ILE A 42 1.62 6.31 -5.35
CA ILE A 42 0.65 5.27 -4.94
C ILE A 42 -0.14 5.76 -3.72
N ALA A 43 0.54 6.38 -2.75
CA ALA A 43 -0.15 6.95 -1.60
C ALA A 43 -1.13 8.07 -2.00
N GLU A 44 -0.72 8.99 -2.88
CA GLU A 44 -1.61 10.02 -3.43
C GLU A 44 -2.84 9.41 -4.08
N PHE A 45 -2.64 8.40 -4.93
CA PHE A 45 -3.71 7.67 -5.60
C PHE A 45 -4.73 7.13 -4.59
N VAL A 46 -4.29 6.41 -3.56
CA VAL A 46 -5.18 5.87 -2.52
C VAL A 46 -5.93 6.98 -1.77
N ILE A 47 -5.25 8.07 -1.42
CA ILE A 47 -5.86 9.19 -0.68
C ILE A 47 -6.92 9.89 -1.55
N ARG A 48 -6.63 10.13 -2.84
CA ARG A 48 -7.59 10.74 -3.77
C ARG A 48 -8.78 9.82 -4.00
N LEU A 49 -8.54 8.53 -4.14
CA LEU A 49 -9.59 7.52 -4.30
C LEU A 49 -10.54 7.52 -3.09
N LYS A 50 -9.98 7.49 -1.87
CA LYS A 50 -10.74 7.63 -0.61
C LYS A 50 -11.56 8.92 -0.56
N LYS A 51 -11.02 10.05 -1.03
CA LYS A 51 -11.73 11.35 -1.01
C LYS A 51 -12.86 11.42 -2.02
N ARG A 52 -12.65 10.82 -3.20
CA ARG A 52 -13.61 10.81 -4.29
C ARG A 52 -14.80 9.89 -4.00
N PHE A 53 -14.57 8.81 -3.24
CA PHE A 53 -15.62 7.88 -2.83
C PHE A 53 -16.02 8.10 -1.37
N HIS A 54 -17.23 8.62 -1.17
CA HIS A 54 -17.80 8.81 0.16
C HIS A 54 -18.20 7.49 0.85
N LYS A 55 -18.31 6.39 0.10
CA LYS A 55 -18.50 5.04 0.65
C LYS A 55 -17.15 4.43 0.99
N LYS A 56 -17.10 3.63 2.05
CA LYS A 56 -15.89 2.88 2.42
C LYS A 56 -15.72 1.68 1.48
N PHE A 57 -14.47 1.35 1.17
CA PHE A 57 -14.10 0.24 0.30
C PHE A 57 -12.67 -0.21 0.64
N GLY A 58 -12.35 -1.44 0.26
CA GLY A 58 -11.05 -2.05 0.49
C GLY A 58 -10.04 -1.73 -0.60
N ILE A 59 -8.78 -1.54 -0.21
CA ILE A 59 -7.65 -1.56 -1.15
C ILE A 59 -6.53 -2.41 -0.56
N PHE A 60 -5.88 -3.19 -1.42
CA PHE A 60 -4.63 -3.87 -1.11
C PHE A 60 -3.67 -3.75 -2.31
N ILE A 61 -2.56 -3.02 -2.15
CA ILE A 61 -1.57 -2.81 -3.23
C ILE A 61 -0.20 -3.29 -2.76
N ILE A 62 0.48 -4.08 -3.60
CA ILE A 62 1.87 -4.51 -3.39
C ILE A 62 2.76 -3.84 -4.44
N PHE A 63 3.61 -2.91 -4.02
CA PHE A 63 4.57 -2.22 -4.89
C PHE A 63 5.96 -2.83 -4.77
N GLY A 64 6.59 -3.10 -5.92
CA GLY A 64 7.85 -3.83 -6.02
C GLY A 64 7.69 -5.32 -6.28
N TRP A 65 6.52 -5.77 -6.78
CA TRP A 65 6.23 -7.15 -7.15
C TRP A 65 7.29 -7.70 -8.12
N ARG A 66 7.57 -9.01 -8.01
CA ARG A 66 8.57 -9.72 -8.81
C ARG A 66 8.02 -11.06 -9.24
N GLN A 67 8.37 -11.50 -10.46
CA GLN A 67 7.90 -12.77 -11.02
C GLN A 67 8.23 -14.00 -10.18
N LYS A 68 9.31 -13.97 -9.39
CA LYS A 68 9.65 -15.05 -8.46
C LYS A 68 8.63 -15.29 -7.34
N TRP A 69 7.62 -14.43 -7.20
CA TRP A 69 6.53 -14.58 -6.23
C TRP A 69 5.21 -15.00 -6.88
N LYS A 70 5.21 -15.35 -8.17
CA LYS A 70 3.99 -15.78 -8.88
C LYS A 70 3.28 -16.95 -8.20
N ASP A 71 4.02 -17.83 -7.52
CA ASP A 71 3.45 -19.00 -6.83
C ASP A 71 2.70 -18.63 -5.53
N PHE A 72 2.70 -17.35 -5.15
CA PHE A 72 1.88 -16.80 -4.07
C PHE A 72 0.65 -16.07 -4.60
N ALA A 73 0.44 -16.04 -5.92
CA ALA A 73 -0.55 -15.21 -6.58
C ALA A 73 -1.49 -16.07 -7.41
N ASP A 74 -2.75 -16.14 -6.98
CA ASP A 74 -3.82 -16.78 -7.73
C ASP A 74 -4.78 -15.73 -8.30
N THR A 75 -5.32 -16.02 -9.48
CA THR A 75 -6.35 -15.19 -10.12
C THR A 75 -7.68 -15.91 -10.01
N PRO A 76 -8.44 -15.74 -8.92
CA PRO A 76 -9.72 -16.43 -8.72
C PRO A 76 -10.77 -16.05 -9.76
N ASP A 77 -10.74 -14.80 -10.23
CA ASP A 77 -11.64 -14.27 -11.25
C ASP A 77 -10.86 -13.41 -12.25
N ILE A 78 -10.66 -13.95 -13.45
CA ILE A 78 -9.89 -13.26 -14.49
C ILE A 78 -10.56 -11.96 -14.97
N THR A 79 -11.87 -11.80 -14.74
CA THR A 79 -12.59 -10.57 -15.09
C THR A 79 -12.24 -9.41 -14.16
N GLN A 80 -11.67 -9.72 -13.00
CA GLN A 80 -11.12 -8.74 -12.06
C GLN A 80 -9.73 -8.26 -12.50
N ASN A 81 -9.06 -8.89 -13.47
CA ASN A 81 -7.87 -8.27 -14.05
C ASN A 81 -8.24 -7.14 -15.04
N ILE A 82 -8.66 -6.00 -14.48
CA ILE A 82 -9.07 -4.82 -15.24
C ILE A 82 -7.91 -4.15 -15.98
N PHE A 83 -6.67 -4.51 -15.63
CA PHE A 83 -5.44 -4.04 -16.26
C PHE A 83 -4.90 -5.01 -17.33
N LYS A 84 -5.47 -6.20 -17.50
CA LYS A 84 -5.03 -7.18 -18.51
C LYS A 84 -4.97 -6.60 -19.92
N ASN A 85 -5.94 -5.75 -20.25
CA ASN A 85 -6.06 -5.10 -21.55
C ASN A 85 -5.64 -3.62 -21.52
N HIS A 86 -5.18 -3.12 -20.36
CA HIS A 86 -4.78 -1.73 -20.16
C HIS A 86 -3.40 -1.69 -19.51
N HIS A 87 -2.38 -1.37 -20.29
CA HIS A 87 -1.05 -1.14 -19.77
C HIS A 87 -1.04 0.18 -18.98
N VAL A 88 -1.20 0.11 -17.66
CA VAL A 88 -1.28 1.28 -16.77
C VAL A 88 -0.02 1.39 -15.93
N ARG A 89 0.48 2.62 -15.77
CA ARG A 89 1.60 2.93 -14.87
C ARG A 89 1.18 3.90 -13.79
N VAL A 90 1.82 3.77 -12.63
CA VAL A 90 1.71 4.70 -11.50
C VAL A 90 2.27 6.09 -11.86
N PHE A 91 3.26 6.12 -12.76
CA PHE A 91 3.88 7.33 -13.32
C PHE A 91 4.15 7.16 -14.81
N GLU A 92 3.85 8.18 -15.59
CA GLU A 92 4.42 8.36 -16.93
C GLU A 92 5.76 9.11 -16.81
N PHE A 93 6.87 8.47 -17.19
CA PHE A 93 8.16 9.17 -17.24
C PHE A 93 8.49 9.71 -18.62
N HIS A 94 8.12 9.02 -19.71
CA HIS A 94 8.41 9.43 -21.09
C HIS A 94 7.21 9.14 -21.98
N LYS A 95 6.85 10.10 -22.84
CA LYS A 95 5.83 10.00 -23.89
C LYS A 95 5.87 8.63 -24.57
N LYS A 96 4.94 7.73 -24.25
CA LYS A 96 4.57 6.54 -25.04
C LYS A 96 3.32 5.90 -24.42
N GLU A 97 2.21 5.92 -25.18
CA GLU A 97 1.12 4.94 -25.28
C GLU A 97 0.45 4.36 -24.01
N LEU A 98 0.79 4.79 -22.79
CA LEU A 98 0.34 4.17 -21.53
C LEU A 98 -0.40 5.19 -20.65
N GLN A 99 -1.59 4.85 -20.17
CA GLN A 99 -2.45 5.76 -19.38
C GLN A 99 -1.90 5.94 -17.95
N ASP A 100 -1.88 7.19 -17.46
CA ASP A 100 -1.51 7.54 -16.08
C ASP A 100 -2.72 7.33 -15.14
N LEU A 101 -2.49 6.76 -13.96
CA LEU A 101 -3.50 6.55 -12.91
C LEU A 101 -4.23 7.83 -12.45
N SER A 102 -3.69 9.01 -12.75
CA SER A 102 -4.29 10.31 -12.43
C SER A 102 -5.14 10.90 -13.55
N GLU A 103 -5.20 10.29 -14.73
CA GLU A 103 -6.10 10.76 -15.77
C GLU A 103 -7.55 10.58 -15.29
N ASP A 104 -8.27 11.70 -15.19
CA ASP A 104 -9.67 11.70 -14.73
C ASP A 104 -10.56 10.78 -15.57
N ARG A 105 -10.24 10.58 -16.85
CA ARG A 105 -10.96 9.65 -17.74
C ARG A 105 -10.65 8.18 -17.45
N PHE A 106 -9.43 7.82 -17.06
CA PHE A 106 -9.10 6.46 -16.66
C PHE A 106 -9.76 6.14 -15.32
N MET A 107 -9.60 7.05 -14.35
CA MET A 107 -10.24 6.93 -13.05
C MET A 107 -11.74 6.84 -13.21
N SER A 108 -12.41 7.77 -13.87
CA SER A 108 -13.87 7.72 -14.03
C SER A 108 -14.39 6.42 -14.66
N ARG A 109 -13.61 5.78 -15.54
CA ARG A 109 -13.98 4.49 -16.18
C ARG A 109 -13.71 3.26 -15.32
N HIS A 110 -12.63 3.25 -14.53
CA HIS A 110 -12.17 2.03 -13.84
C HIS A 110 -12.37 2.07 -12.32
N ILE A 111 -12.65 3.24 -11.76
CA ILE A 111 -12.81 3.45 -10.31
C ILE A 111 -13.93 2.61 -9.72
N ALA A 112 -15.06 2.47 -10.44
CA ALA A 112 -16.19 1.65 -10.02
C ALA A 112 -15.83 0.15 -9.94
N LYS A 113 -14.87 -0.30 -10.74
CA LYS A 113 -14.35 -1.68 -10.69
C LYS A 113 -13.31 -1.83 -9.57
N LEU A 114 -12.43 -0.85 -9.40
CA LEU A 114 -11.41 -0.81 -8.35
C LEU A 114 -11.99 -0.78 -6.93
N ILE A 115 -13.15 -0.15 -6.71
CA ILE A 115 -13.78 -0.10 -5.38
C ILE A 115 -14.61 -1.34 -5.03
N LYS A 116 -14.99 -2.16 -6.02
CA LYS A 116 -15.74 -3.42 -5.83
C LYS A 116 -14.81 -4.63 -5.76
N PHE A 117 -13.54 -4.36 -5.59
CA PHE A 117 -12.47 -5.28 -5.90
C PHE A 117 -12.09 -6.10 -4.68
N ASP A 118 -12.07 -7.42 -4.83
CA ASP A 118 -11.63 -8.31 -3.77
C ASP A 118 -10.33 -8.98 -4.21
N GLY A 119 -9.21 -8.39 -3.80
CA GLY A 119 -7.88 -8.87 -4.18
C GLY A 119 -6.82 -7.78 -4.14
N ALA A 120 -5.59 -8.19 -4.44
CA ALA A 120 -4.43 -7.32 -4.52
C ALA A 120 -4.28 -6.71 -5.91
N ILE A 121 -3.73 -5.49 -5.94
CA ILE A 121 -3.14 -4.87 -7.14
C ILE A 121 -1.63 -5.04 -7.03
N LEU A 122 -1.04 -5.64 -8.05
CA LEU A 122 0.39 -5.93 -8.12
C LEU A 122 1.07 -4.89 -9.00
N ILE A 123 2.09 -4.24 -8.45
CA ILE A 123 2.86 -3.21 -9.15
C ILE A 123 4.33 -3.58 -9.08
N ASP A 124 5.01 -3.64 -10.22
CA ASP A 124 6.44 -3.95 -10.27
C ASP A 124 7.31 -2.79 -9.73
N LYS A 125 8.63 -2.97 -9.67
CA LYS A 125 9.56 -1.92 -9.19
C LYS A 125 9.63 -0.69 -10.09
N HIS A 126 9.17 -0.80 -11.34
CA HIS A 126 9.14 0.26 -12.34
C HIS A 126 7.79 1.01 -12.33
N GLY A 127 6.87 0.65 -11.43
CA GLY A 127 5.55 1.26 -11.30
C GLY A 127 4.55 0.82 -12.37
N VAL A 128 4.80 -0.30 -13.05
CA VAL A 128 3.84 -0.92 -13.97
C VAL A 128 2.87 -1.76 -13.16
N ILE A 129 1.57 -1.58 -13.38
CA ILE A 129 0.57 -2.50 -12.82
C ILE A 129 0.63 -3.78 -13.64
N VAL A 130 1.05 -4.88 -13.00
CA VAL A 130 1.24 -6.16 -13.68
C VAL A 130 0.01 -7.06 -13.54
N ASP A 131 -0.77 -6.87 -12.47
CA ASP A 131 -1.98 -7.65 -12.24
C ASP A 131 -2.92 -6.93 -11.27
N SER A 132 -4.18 -7.30 -11.31
CA SER A 132 -5.17 -6.98 -10.29
C SER A 132 -6.14 -8.12 -10.13
N GLY A 133 -6.60 -8.30 -8.90
CA GLY A 133 -7.68 -9.24 -8.56
C GLY A 133 -7.07 -10.49 -8.00
N VAL A 134 -5.84 -10.34 -7.51
CA VAL A 134 -4.97 -11.43 -7.16
C VAL A 134 -5.25 -11.79 -5.72
N TYR A 135 -5.59 -13.04 -5.50
CA TYR A 135 -5.59 -13.64 -4.18
C TYR A 135 -4.14 -13.98 -3.80
N ILE A 136 -3.69 -13.46 -2.66
CA ILE A 136 -2.31 -13.67 -2.19
C ILE A 136 -2.28 -14.74 -1.12
N GLU A 137 -1.64 -15.85 -1.45
CA GLU A 137 -1.58 -17.03 -0.60
C GLU A 137 -0.36 -17.04 0.34
N GLY A 138 -0.33 -18.04 1.23
CA GLY A 138 0.88 -18.38 1.99
C GLY A 138 1.35 -17.35 3.03
N LEU A 139 0.56 -16.30 3.30
CA LEU A 139 0.99 -15.18 4.13
C LEU A 139 1.13 -15.51 5.63
N ARG A 140 0.39 -16.51 6.13
CA ARG A 140 0.45 -17.04 7.51
C ARG A 140 0.84 -16.00 8.59
N PRO A 141 -0.02 -15.01 8.91
CA PRO A 141 0.33 -13.87 9.77
C PRO A 141 0.82 -14.26 11.16
N LYS A 142 0.28 -15.33 11.75
CA LYS A 142 0.73 -15.85 13.06
C LYS A 142 2.21 -16.25 13.04
N THR A 143 2.62 -17.05 12.06
CA THR A 143 4.01 -17.49 11.90
C THR A 143 4.95 -16.31 11.67
N ILE A 144 4.50 -15.26 10.97
CA ILE A 144 5.30 -14.05 10.77
C ILE A 144 5.43 -13.25 12.06
N ALA A 145 4.36 -13.13 12.85
CA ALA A 145 4.38 -12.46 14.14
C ALA A 145 5.37 -13.12 15.10
N GLU A 146 5.41 -14.46 15.15
CA GLU A 146 6.38 -15.24 15.93
C GLU A 146 7.83 -14.97 15.51
N LYS A 147 8.09 -14.84 14.20
CA LYS A 147 9.43 -14.52 13.65
C LYS A 147 9.86 -13.08 13.93
N LEU A 148 8.94 -12.13 13.87
CA LEU A 148 9.23 -10.70 14.03
C LEU A 148 9.32 -10.28 15.49
N TYR A 149 8.51 -10.91 16.35
CA TYR A 149 8.34 -10.57 17.75
C TYR A 149 8.40 -11.84 18.60
N PRO A 150 9.56 -12.50 18.70
CA PRO A 150 9.71 -13.71 19.50
C PRO A 150 9.38 -13.41 20.97
N GLY A 151 8.68 -14.33 21.63
CA GLY A 151 8.28 -14.19 23.04
C GLY A 151 7.09 -13.26 23.28
N HIS A 152 6.38 -12.79 22.24
CA HIS A 152 5.09 -12.14 22.45
C HIS A 152 4.09 -13.13 23.07
N ASN A 153 3.19 -12.61 23.91
CA ASN A 153 2.18 -13.45 24.56
C ASN A 153 1.23 -14.04 23.49
N HIS A 154 1.21 -15.37 23.36
CA HIS A 154 0.34 -16.09 22.41
C HIS A 154 -1.16 -15.88 22.65
N LYS A 155 -1.56 -15.32 23.81
CA LYS A 155 -2.93 -14.89 24.10
C LYS A 155 -3.26 -13.49 23.56
N SER A 156 -2.29 -12.76 23.00
CA SER A 156 -2.52 -11.44 22.40
C SER A 156 -3.02 -11.55 20.96
N ASP A 157 -4.02 -10.73 20.63
CA ASP A 157 -4.54 -10.60 19.27
C ASP A 157 -3.43 -10.19 18.29
N LEU A 158 -3.39 -10.79 17.09
CA LEU A 158 -2.37 -10.48 16.06
C LEU A 158 -2.31 -8.99 15.71
N SER A 159 -3.45 -8.30 15.75
CA SER A 159 -3.50 -6.84 15.57
C SER A 159 -2.55 -6.12 16.54
N ALA A 160 -2.63 -6.46 17.83
CA ALA A 160 -1.79 -5.85 18.85
C ALA A 160 -0.32 -6.25 18.69
N VAL A 161 -0.05 -7.53 18.36
CA VAL A 161 1.32 -8.04 18.15
C VAL A 161 2.02 -7.30 17.01
N PHE A 162 1.30 -7.03 15.92
CA PHE A 162 1.80 -6.24 14.79
C PHE A 162 1.86 -4.72 15.04
N GLY A 163 1.37 -4.26 16.19
CA GLY A 163 1.44 -2.87 16.62
C GLY A 163 0.27 -1.98 16.18
N PHE A 164 -0.83 -2.58 15.70
CA PHE A 164 -2.05 -1.84 15.41
C PHE A 164 -2.70 -1.35 16.72
N LYS A 165 -3.24 -0.12 16.69
CA LYS A 165 -3.95 0.49 17.83
C LYS A 165 -5.41 0.09 17.90
N THR A 166 -6.01 -0.18 16.75
CA THR A 166 -7.37 -0.71 16.63
C THR A 166 -7.32 -2.15 16.13
N LYS A 167 -8.38 -2.91 16.35
CA LYS A 167 -8.47 -4.26 15.80
C LYS A 167 -8.60 -4.16 14.28
N VAL A 168 -7.79 -4.95 13.58
CA VAL A 168 -7.81 -5.04 12.12
C VAL A 168 -8.04 -6.49 11.69
N HIS A 169 -8.56 -6.66 10.47
CA HIS A 169 -8.94 -7.96 9.93
C HIS A 169 -7.95 -8.45 8.84
N ALA A 170 -8.37 -9.48 8.12
CA ALA A 170 -7.55 -10.27 7.20
C ALA A 170 -6.73 -9.43 6.22
N ARG A 171 -7.29 -8.36 5.64
CA ARG A 171 -6.59 -7.50 4.65
C ARG A 171 -5.34 -6.84 5.24
N HIS A 172 -5.41 -6.28 6.44
CA HIS A 172 -4.29 -5.59 7.08
C HIS A 172 -3.24 -6.58 7.59
N LEU A 173 -3.69 -7.70 8.17
CA LEU A 173 -2.80 -8.79 8.60
C LEU A 173 -2.07 -9.41 7.41
N SER A 174 -2.75 -9.58 6.28
CA SER A 174 -2.16 -10.04 5.02
C SER A 174 -1.18 -9.02 4.49
N ALA A 175 -1.51 -7.73 4.49
CA ALA A 175 -0.64 -6.69 3.98
C ALA A 175 0.67 -6.54 4.75
N ILE A 176 0.63 -6.53 6.09
CA ILE A 176 1.86 -6.47 6.88
C ILE A 176 2.70 -7.74 6.70
N SER A 177 2.06 -8.90 6.59
CA SER A 177 2.69 -10.19 6.30
C SER A 177 3.36 -10.21 4.92
N ALA A 178 2.66 -9.76 3.89
CA ALA A 178 3.16 -9.62 2.53
C ALA A 178 4.39 -8.72 2.50
N SER A 179 4.37 -7.59 3.21
CA SER A 179 5.53 -6.68 3.29
C SER A 179 6.76 -7.32 3.95
N TYR A 180 6.57 -8.39 4.75
CA TYR A 180 7.66 -9.16 5.34
C TYR A 180 8.15 -10.28 4.42
N ILE A 181 7.25 -11.05 3.80
CA ILE A 181 7.60 -12.16 2.91
C ILE A 181 8.25 -11.62 1.63
N PHE A 182 7.57 -10.68 0.97
CA PHE A 182 8.02 -10.09 -0.29
C PHE A 182 9.08 -9.02 0.01
N LYS A 183 10.35 -9.45 0.02
CA LYS A 183 11.45 -8.55 0.33
C LYS A 183 11.52 -7.42 -0.68
N ASN A 184 11.80 -6.21 -0.19
CA ASN A 184 11.92 -5.01 -1.00
C ASN A 184 10.59 -4.54 -1.63
N THR A 185 9.47 -4.73 -0.94
CA THR A 185 8.15 -4.18 -1.33
C THR A 185 7.61 -3.17 -0.34
N ALA A 186 6.91 -2.16 -0.83
CA ALA A 186 6.02 -1.33 -0.01
C ALA A 186 4.58 -1.80 -0.24
N VAL A 187 3.83 -2.00 0.84
CA VAL A 187 2.44 -2.50 0.79
C VAL A 187 1.49 -1.44 1.33
N TYR A 188 0.37 -1.22 0.64
CA TYR A 188 -0.61 -0.18 0.96
C TYR A 188 -1.96 -0.81 1.19
N THR A 189 -2.68 -0.36 2.23
CA THR A 189 -4.06 -0.78 2.45
C THR A 189 -4.98 0.37 2.78
N LEU A 190 -6.23 0.25 2.31
CA LEU A 190 -7.36 1.03 2.78
C LEU A 190 -8.38 0.07 3.41
N SER A 191 -8.82 0.35 4.64
CA SER A 191 -9.87 -0.42 5.31
C SER A 191 -11.24 -0.09 4.73
N GLU A 192 -12.03 -1.14 4.51
CA GLU A 192 -13.42 -1.04 4.12
C GLU A 192 -14.32 -0.73 5.33
N GLU A 193 -13.88 -1.15 6.52
CA GLU A 193 -14.62 -1.02 7.76
C GLU A 193 -14.44 0.38 8.38
N THR A 194 -13.22 0.91 8.35
CA THR A 194 -12.87 2.18 9.02
C THR A 194 -12.43 3.27 8.05
N GLY A 195 -12.03 2.93 6.83
CA GLY A 195 -11.40 3.87 5.90
C GLY A 195 -9.95 4.19 6.27
N ASP A 196 -9.34 3.47 7.20
CA ASP A 196 -7.95 3.72 7.61
C ASP A 196 -6.96 3.33 6.52
N PHE A 197 -5.98 4.20 6.30
CA PHE A 197 -4.93 4.03 5.33
C PHE A 197 -3.62 3.69 6.02
N HIS A 198 -3.03 2.55 5.65
CA HIS A 198 -1.76 2.08 6.18
C HIS A 198 -0.75 1.84 5.06
N VAL A 199 0.53 2.01 5.40
CA VAL A 199 1.65 1.59 4.57
C VAL A 199 2.58 0.72 5.40
N PHE A 200 2.99 -0.42 4.83
CA PHE A 200 3.83 -1.41 5.46
C PHE A 200 5.12 -1.63 4.69
N GLU A 201 6.22 -1.79 5.42
CA GLU A 201 7.51 -2.20 4.89
C GLU A 201 8.14 -3.19 5.85
N ARG A 202 8.63 -4.34 5.32
CA ARG A 202 9.39 -5.33 6.09
C ARG A 202 8.68 -5.83 7.36
N GLY A 203 7.37 -6.01 7.30
CA GLY A 203 6.57 -6.47 8.44
C GLY A 203 6.29 -5.41 9.49
N LYS A 204 6.41 -4.12 9.15
CA LYS A 204 6.18 -3.00 10.06
C LYS A 204 5.28 -1.96 9.44
N ILE A 205 4.43 -1.36 10.27
CA ILE A 205 3.68 -0.15 9.93
C ILE A 205 4.68 1.00 9.80
N VAL A 206 4.83 1.56 8.60
CA VAL A 206 5.67 2.76 8.38
C VAL A 206 4.82 4.03 8.41
N TYR A 207 3.57 3.94 7.99
CA TYR A 207 2.60 5.03 8.03
C TYR A 207 1.22 4.49 8.39
N SER A 208 0.45 5.27 9.14
CA SER A 208 -0.95 5.03 9.47
C SER A 208 -1.71 6.35 9.50
N SER A 209 -2.95 6.36 9.03
CA SER A 209 -3.88 7.47 9.24
C SER A 209 -4.53 7.47 10.61
N VAL A 210 -4.42 6.36 11.37
CA VAL A 210 -4.97 6.24 12.73
C VAL A 210 -4.17 7.11 13.68
N VAL A 211 -4.86 7.96 14.43
CA VAL A 211 -4.24 8.88 15.40
C VAL A 211 -3.48 8.07 16.45
N ARG A 212 -2.22 8.44 16.71
CA ARG A 212 -1.31 7.81 17.70
C ARG A 212 -0.86 6.38 17.38
N GLU A 213 -1.18 5.84 16.21
CA GLU A 213 -0.52 4.64 15.70
C GLU A 213 0.82 5.05 15.08
N ARG A 214 1.92 4.85 15.82
CA ARG A 214 3.26 5.27 15.39
C ARG A 214 4.03 4.12 14.79
N SER A 215 4.76 4.42 13.71
CA SER A 215 5.84 3.61 13.17
C SER A 215 6.84 3.27 14.29
N ALA A 216 7.28 2.02 14.37
CA ALA A 216 8.14 1.48 15.44
C ALA A 216 9.45 2.26 15.70
N ARG A 217 9.85 3.18 14.81
CA ARG A 217 11.04 4.04 14.96
C ARG A 217 10.91 5.15 16.00
N THR A 218 9.70 5.52 16.42
CA THR A 218 9.54 6.62 17.40
C THR A 218 9.47 6.13 18.85
N ALA A 219 9.15 4.85 19.07
CA ALA A 219 9.04 4.29 20.42
C ALA A 219 10.40 4.04 21.09
N SER A 220 11.46 3.77 20.33
CA SER A 220 12.79 3.50 20.88
C SER A 220 13.55 4.75 21.35
N ARG A 221 13.07 5.96 21.02
CA ARG A 221 13.70 7.22 21.43
C ARG A 221 13.03 7.88 22.66
N LEU A 222 11.87 7.37 23.08
CA LEU A 222 11.09 7.91 24.21
C LEU A 222 11.20 7.08 25.50
N LYS A 223 11.94 5.97 25.50
CA LYS A 223 12.26 5.17 26.69
C LYS A 223 13.71 5.36 27.20
N ARG A 224 14.43 6.38 26.73
CA ARG A 224 15.82 6.69 27.12
C ARG A 224 16.04 8.18 27.42
N ARG A 225 15.03 8.85 27.95
CA ARG A 225 15.18 10.17 28.58
C ARG A 225 14.34 10.20 29.84
#